data_AF-A0A3N5Z6G5-F1
#
_entry.id   AF-A0A3N5Z6G5-F1
#
_cell.length_a   1.000
_cell.length_b   1.000
_cell.length_c   1.000
_cell.angle_alpha   90.00
_cell.angle_beta   90.00
_cell.angle_gamma   90.00
#
_symmetry.space_group_name_H-M   'P 1'
#
loop_
_entity.id
_entity.type
_entity.pdbx_description
1 polymer ?
#
loop_
_entity_poly.entity_id
_entity_poly.type
_entity_poly.pdbx_seq_one_letter_code
_entity_poly.pdbx_strand_id
1 'polypeptide(L)'
;LMRCFWNAAKALEPAAAALDEAFRFPGCAPAPLEALFTATGLSGVAIRAIDVHTRFRDFDDYWSPFLGGQGPAPAYAMSLPEGRRVALREAIRASLPIASDGSIPLAARAWAVRGAKS
;
A
#
# COMPACT_ATOMS: atom_id res chain seq x y z
N LEU A 1 -1.98 -0.43 5.53
CA LEU A 1 -1.71 -1.69 4.79
C LEU A 1 -0.33 -1.67 4.13
N MET A 2 -0.15 -1.08 2.94
CA MET A 2 1.11 -1.15 2.19
C MET A 2 2.33 -0.57 2.94
N ARG A 3 2.14 0.51 3.71
CA ARG A 3 3.22 1.07 4.55
C ARG A 3 3.77 0.05 5.54
N CYS A 4 2.90 -0.73 6.20
CA CYS A 4 3.30 -1.76 7.16
C CYS A 4 4.11 -2.85 6.46
N PHE A 5 3.63 -3.35 5.32
CA PHE A 5 4.33 -4.34 4.51
C PHE A 5 5.73 -3.87 4.09
N TRP A 6 5.84 -2.72 3.42
CA TRP A 6 7.11 -2.25 2.89
C TRP A 6 8.09 -1.84 3.99
N ASN A 7 7.62 -1.33 5.13
CA ASN A 7 8.50 -1.05 6.27
C ASN A 7 9.13 -2.33 6.82
N ALA A 8 8.36 -3.41 6.98
CA ALA A 8 8.88 -4.71 7.41
C ALA A 8 9.84 -5.30 6.36
N ALA A 9 9.50 -5.22 5.07
CA ALA A 9 10.38 -5.67 3.98
C ALA A 9 11.73 -4.95 3.99
N LYS A 10 11.73 -3.61 4.12
CA LYS A 10 12.95 -2.79 4.20
C LYS A 10 13.77 -3.07 5.46
N ALA A 11 13.13 -3.39 6.57
CA ALA A 11 13.82 -3.75 7.81
C ALA A 11 14.59 -5.08 7.68
N LEU A 12 14.07 -6.02 6.88
CA LEU A 12 14.69 -7.33 6.64
C LEU A 12 15.70 -7.32 5.48
N GLU A 13 15.47 -6.49 4.47
CA GLU A 13 16.30 -6.35 3.28
C GLU A 13 16.22 -4.89 2.79
N PRO A 14 17.21 -4.04 3.11
CA PRO A 14 17.20 -2.64 2.70
C PRO A 14 17.02 -2.42 1.20
N ALA A 15 17.49 -3.36 0.36
CA ALA A 15 17.29 -3.32 -1.09
C ALA A 15 15.81 -3.35 -1.52
N ALA A 16 14.90 -3.84 -0.67
CA ALA A 16 13.46 -3.80 -0.93
C ALA A 16 12.91 -2.37 -1.05
N ALA A 17 13.65 -1.34 -0.60
CA ALA A 17 13.26 0.06 -0.76
C ALA A 17 13.04 0.47 -2.23
N ALA A 18 13.79 -0.13 -3.17
CA ALA A 18 13.61 0.12 -4.60
C ALA A 18 12.28 -0.42 -5.14
N LEU A 19 11.65 -1.36 -4.42
CA LEU A 19 10.40 -2.00 -4.79
C LEU A 19 9.18 -1.37 -4.09
N ASP A 20 9.40 -0.48 -3.12
CA ASP A 20 8.35 0.21 -2.36
C ASP A 20 7.42 0.98 -3.33
N GLU A 21 6.13 0.67 -3.25
CA GLU A 21 5.10 1.26 -4.09
C GLU A 21 5.01 2.78 -3.93
N ALA A 22 5.35 3.31 -2.74
CA ALA A 22 5.41 4.75 -2.53
C ALA A 22 6.50 5.43 -3.38
N PHE A 23 7.58 4.70 -3.70
CA PHE A 23 8.64 5.18 -4.59
C PHE A 23 8.34 4.88 -6.06
N ARG A 24 7.72 3.74 -6.37
CA ARG A 24 7.41 3.32 -7.75
C ARG A 24 6.21 4.05 -8.36
N PHE A 25 5.31 4.59 -7.54
CA PHE A 25 4.14 5.34 -7.99
C PHE A 25 4.12 6.77 -7.43
N PRO A 26 5.14 7.60 -7.73
CA PRO A 26 5.21 8.97 -7.21
C PRO A 26 4.04 9.83 -7.73
N GLY A 27 3.43 9.42 -8.86
CA GLY A 27 2.23 10.02 -9.43
C GLY A 27 0.95 9.82 -8.61
N CYS A 28 0.91 8.88 -7.65
CA CYS A 28 -0.25 8.67 -6.76
C CYS A 28 -0.25 9.65 -5.57
N ALA A 29 -0.09 10.94 -5.87
CA ALA A 29 -0.10 12.04 -4.92
C ALA A 29 -0.89 13.22 -5.50
N PRO A 30 -1.36 14.17 -4.67
CA PRO A 30 -2.24 15.25 -5.14
C PRO A 30 -1.63 16.07 -6.27
N ALA A 31 -0.48 16.71 -6.03
CA ALA A 31 0.11 17.62 -7.01
C ALA A 31 0.44 16.94 -8.37
N PRO A 32 1.04 15.73 -8.42
CA PRO A 32 1.22 15.02 -9.68
C PRO A 32 -0.08 14.68 -10.42
N LEU A 33 -1.13 14.29 -9.70
CA LEU A 33 -2.44 14.01 -10.29
C LEU A 33 -3.09 15.29 -10.86
N GLU A 34 -2.92 16.42 -10.18
CA GLU A 34 -3.45 17.71 -10.62
C GLU A 34 -2.80 18.15 -11.92
N ALA A 35 -1.47 18.09 -11.94
CA ALA A 35 -0.66 18.43 -13.10
C ALA A 35 -1.02 17.54 -14.30
N LEU A 36 -1.16 16.22 -14.07
CA LEU A 36 -1.53 15.28 -15.12
C LEU A 36 -2.89 15.62 -15.74
N PHE A 37 -3.93 15.85 -14.93
CA PHE A 37 -5.27 16.13 -15.45
C PHE A 37 -5.35 17.51 -16.11
N THR A 38 -4.68 18.51 -15.56
CA THR A 38 -4.61 19.86 -16.15
C THR A 38 -3.90 19.85 -17.49
N ALA A 39 -2.80 19.09 -17.63
CA ALA A 39 -2.07 18.94 -18.89
C ALA A 39 -2.91 18.32 -20.01
N THR A 40 -4.01 17.63 -19.69
CA THR A 40 -4.95 17.08 -20.68
C THR A 40 -6.02 18.08 -21.15
N GLY A 41 -5.96 19.33 -20.70
CA GLY A 41 -6.91 20.38 -21.09
C GLY A 41 -8.24 20.34 -20.32
N LEU A 42 -8.31 19.61 -19.22
CA LEU A 42 -9.47 19.62 -18.33
C LEU A 42 -9.49 20.91 -17.50
N SER A 43 -10.67 21.49 -17.36
CA SER A 43 -10.93 22.67 -16.54
C SER A 43 -11.56 22.29 -15.20
N GLY A 44 -11.38 23.15 -14.19
CA GLY A 44 -11.95 22.94 -12.85
C GLY A 44 -11.47 21.65 -12.18
N VAL A 45 -10.18 21.31 -12.35
CA VAL A 45 -9.59 20.10 -11.75
C VAL A 45 -9.61 20.24 -10.22
N ALA A 46 -10.21 19.26 -9.54
CA ALA A 46 -10.28 19.18 -8.10
C ALA A 46 -9.81 17.81 -7.63
N ILE A 47 -9.05 17.79 -6.53
CA ILE A 47 -8.52 16.57 -5.92
C ILE A 47 -9.04 16.44 -4.50
N ARG A 48 -9.39 15.22 -4.12
CA ARG A 48 -9.84 14.91 -2.77
C ARG A 48 -9.22 13.61 -2.26
N ALA A 49 -8.82 13.61 -0.99
CA ALA A 49 -8.50 12.39 -0.26
C ALA A 49 -9.78 11.63 0.10
N ILE A 50 -9.79 10.32 -0.16
CA ILE A 50 -10.77 9.38 0.35
C ILE A 50 -10.04 8.44 1.30
N ASP A 51 -10.31 8.58 2.60
CA ASP A 51 -9.79 7.68 3.62
C ASP A 51 -10.78 6.53 3.85
N VAL A 52 -10.29 5.31 3.70
CA VAL A 52 -11.04 4.08 3.93
C VAL A 52 -10.43 3.39 5.14
N HIS A 53 -11.23 3.25 6.20
CA HIS A 53 -10.86 2.45 7.36
C HIS A 53 -11.11 0.98 7.03
N THR A 54 -10.04 0.20 6.98
CA THR A 54 -10.06 -1.24 6.76
C THR A 54 -9.79 -1.94 8.08
N ARG A 55 -10.78 -2.65 8.60
CA ARG A 55 -10.61 -3.53 9.76
C ARG A 55 -10.44 -4.96 9.27
N PHE A 56 -9.25 -5.51 9.44
CA PHE A 56 -9.01 -6.94 9.23
C PHE A 56 -9.47 -7.71 10.46
N ARG A 57 -10.05 -8.89 10.25
CA ARG A 57 -10.58 -9.74 11.33
C ARG A 57 -9.45 -10.24 12.22
N ASP A 58 -8.35 -10.65 11.62
CA ASP A 58 -7.15 -11.17 12.26
C ASP A 58 -5.93 -10.97 11.35
N PHE A 59 -4.78 -11.51 11.76
CA PHE A 59 -3.55 -11.43 10.97
C PHE A 59 -3.59 -12.25 9.67
N ASP A 60 -4.27 -13.39 9.65
CA ASP A 60 -4.30 -14.23 8.45
C ASP A 60 -5.20 -13.59 7.37
N ASP A 61 -6.26 -12.90 7.77
CA ASP A 61 -7.08 -12.01 6.93
C ASP A 61 -6.24 -10.88 6.32
N TYR A 62 -5.30 -10.31 7.08
CA TYR A 62 -4.33 -9.34 6.57
C TYR A 62 -3.29 -9.96 5.63
N TRP A 63 -2.77 -11.15 5.95
CA TRP A 63 -1.61 -11.74 5.29
C TRP A 63 -1.94 -12.50 4.00
N SER A 64 -3.06 -13.22 3.98
CA SER A 64 -3.42 -14.09 2.86
C SER A 64 -3.44 -13.41 1.48
N PRO A 65 -3.84 -12.12 1.31
CA PRO A 65 -3.79 -11.46 0.00
C PRO A 65 -2.38 -11.34 -0.58
N PHE A 66 -1.34 -11.30 0.26
CA PHE A 66 0.06 -11.23 -0.22
C PHE A 66 0.56 -12.53 -0.83
N LEU A 67 -0.13 -13.65 -0.59
CA LEU A 67 0.23 -14.96 -1.14
C LEU A 67 -0.32 -15.18 -2.55
N GLY A 68 -1.24 -14.33 -3.02
CA GLY A 68 -1.82 -14.41 -4.36
C GLY A 68 -0.87 -13.97 -5.49
N GLY A 69 0.28 -13.36 -5.17
CA GLY A 69 1.30 -12.95 -6.15
C GLY A 69 0.93 -11.80 -7.09
N GLN A 70 -0.32 -11.32 -7.06
CA GLN A 70 -0.79 -10.25 -7.95
C GLN A 70 -0.53 -8.86 -7.35
N GLY A 71 0.23 -8.03 -8.08
CA GLY A 71 0.63 -6.68 -7.66
C GLY A 71 2.02 -6.64 -7.01
N PRO A 72 2.59 -5.44 -6.75
CA PRO A 72 4.01 -5.32 -6.40
C PRO A 72 4.36 -5.97 -5.05
N ALA A 73 3.63 -5.67 -3.99
CA ALA A 73 3.86 -6.29 -2.67
C ALA A 73 3.63 -7.83 -2.66
N PRO A 74 2.52 -8.37 -3.20
CA PRO A 74 2.33 -9.81 -3.31
C PRO A 74 3.38 -10.51 -4.19
N ALA A 75 3.76 -9.92 -5.33
CA ALA A 75 4.82 -10.45 -6.18
C ALA A 75 6.17 -10.48 -5.44
N TYR A 76 6.49 -9.46 -4.64
CA TYR A 76 7.69 -9.46 -3.80
C TYR A 76 7.63 -10.54 -2.73
N ALA A 77 6.52 -10.68 -2.00
CA ALA A 77 6.38 -11.73 -0.98
C ALA A 77 6.58 -13.14 -1.58
N MET A 78 6.07 -13.36 -2.78
CA MET A 78 6.16 -14.65 -3.47
C MET A 78 7.49 -14.90 -4.17
N SER A 79 8.29 -13.87 -4.46
CA SER A 79 9.65 -14.04 -5.00
C SER A 79 10.66 -14.45 -3.93
N LEU A 80 10.34 -14.25 -2.65
CA LEU A 80 11.21 -14.62 -1.53
C LEU A 80 11.28 -16.14 -1.35
N PRO A 81 12.49 -16.69 -1.07
CA PRO A 81 12.63 -18.02 -0.51
C PRO A 81 11.75 -18.19 0.74
N GLU A 82 11.25 -19.40 0.98
CA GLU A 82 10.29 -19.68 2.05
C GLU A 82 10.72 -19.12 3.41
N GLY A 83 11.96 -19.35 3.84
CA GLY A 83 12.46 -18.83 5.12
C GLY A 83 12.46 -17.30 5.20
N ARG A 84 12.78 -16.60 4.10
CA ARG A 84 12.71 -15.12 4.04
C ARG A 84 11.27 -14.64 4.06
N ARG A 85 10.35 -15.36 3.42
CA ARG A 85 8.91 -15.04 3.42
C ARG A 85 8.28 -15.23 4.80
N VAL A 86 8.69 -16.28 5.53
CA VAL A 86 8.33 -16.49 6.94
C VAL A 86 8.85 -15.36 7.81
N ALA A 87 10.13 -14.97 7.65
CA ALA A 87 10.67 -13.84 8.38
C ALA A 87 9.91 -12.54 8.11
N LEU A 88 9.52 -12.28 6.85
CA LEU A 88 8.68 -11.14 6.47
C LEU A 88 7.31 -11.19 7.15
N ARG A 89 6.65 -12.35 7.12
CA ARG A 89 5.36 -12.56 7.79
C ARG A 89 5.44 -12.21 9.28
N GLU A 90 6.45 -12.70 9.98
CA GLU A 90 6.59 -12.46 11.43
C GLU A 90 6.99 -11.02 11.74
N ALA A 91 7.86 -10.39 10.94
CA ALA A 91 8.20 -8.97 11.09
C ALA A 91 6.97 -8.07 10.89
N ILE A 92 6.10 -8.39 9.92
CA ILE A 92 4.83 -7.70 9.76
C ILE A 92 3.96 -7.92 10.99
N ARG A 93 3.75 -9.17 11.42
CA ARG A 93 2.92 -9.51 12.60
C ARG A 93 3.32 -8.71 13.84
N ALA A 94 4.62 -8.60 14.10
CA ALA A 94 5.16 -7.88 15.25
C ALA A 94 4.98 -6.35 15.19
N SER A 95 4.76 -5.78 14.01
CA SER A 95 4.64 -4.33 13.81
C SER A 95 3.19 -3.83 13.63
N LEU A 96 2.24 -4.75 13.47
CA LEU A 96 0.85 -4.38 13.26
C LEU A 96 0.17 -3.95 14.57
N PRO A 97 -0.74 -2.97 14.51
CA PRO A 97 -1.54 -2.56 15.66
C PRO A 97 -2.66 -3.57 15.93
N ILE A 98 -2.30 -4.77 16.39
CA ILE A 98 -3.28 -5.82 16.73
C ILE A 98 -4.01 -5.42 18.01
N ALA A 99 -5.33 -5.29 17.93
CA ALA A 99 -6.18 -5.01 19.08
C ALA A 99 -6.32 -6.23 20.00
N SER A 100 -6.84 -6.03 21.21
CA SER A 100 -7.03 -7.11 22.19
C SER A 100 -8.00 -8.21 21.72
N ASP A 101 -8.91 -7.88 20.80
CA ASP A 101 -9.82 -8.83 20.15
C ASP A 101 -9.20 -9.54 18.93
N GLY A 102 -7.91 -9.28 18.63
CA GLY A 102 -7.20 -9.83 17.48
C GLY A 102 -7.37 -9.04 16.17
N SER A 103 -8.28 -8.07 16.12
CA SER A 103 -8.53 -7.30 14.89
C SER A 103 -7.44 -6.27 14.61
N ILE A 104 -7.31 -5.87 13.34
CA ILE A 104 -6.25 -4.96 12.90
C ILE A 104 -6.89 -3.75 12.18
N PRO A 105 -7.06 -2.62 12.87
CA PRO A 105 -7.56 -1.40 12.26
C PRO A 105 -6.44 -0.70 11.48
N LEU A 106 -6.60 -0.60 10.16
CA LEU A 106 -5.71 0.17 9.30
C LEU A 106 -6.51 1.20 8.50
N ALA A 107 -5.86 2.27 8.09
CA ALA A 107 -6.40 3.18 7.10
C ALA A 107 -5.68 2.99 5.75
N ALA A 108 -6.45 3.09 4.68
CA ALA A 108 -5.97 3.26 3.32
C ALA A 108 -6.45 4.62 2.80
N ARG A 109 -5.65 5.28 1.97
CA ARG A 109 -6.02 6.53 1.32
C ARG A 109 -6.01 6.34 -0.19
N ALA A 110 -7.06 6.79 -0.84
CA ALA A 110 -7.14 6.97 -2.28
C ALA A 110 -7.25 8.46 -2.62
N TRP A 111 -6.79 8.84 -3.80
CA TRP A 111 -6.98 10.18 -4.35
C TRP A 111 -8.03 10.13 -5.46
N ALA A 112 -9.11 10.89 -5.28
CA ALA A 112 -10.10 11.12 -6.31
C ALA A 112 -9.78 12.42 -7.04
N VAL A 113 -9.85 12.39 -8.37
CA VAL A 113 -9.64 13.55 -9.25
C VAL A 113 -10.88 13.74 -10.10
N ARG A 114 -11.36 14.98 -10.21
CA ARG A 114 -12.47 15.37 -11.08
C ARG A 114 -12.06 16.58 -11.90
N GLY A 115 -12.38 16.59 -13.18
CA GLY A 115 -12.28 17.76 -14.07
C GLY A 115 -13.37 17.71 -15.14
N ALA A 116 -13.63 18.83 -15.80
CA ALA A 116 -14.60 18.92 -16.89
C ALA A 116 -13.89 19.18 -18.23
N LYS A 117 -14.42 18.59 -19.30
CA LYS A 117 -14.02 18.97 -20.66
C LYS A 117 -14.78 20.22 -21.04
N SER A 118 -14.05 21.24 -21.50
CA SER A 118 -14.65 22.45 -22.09
C SER A 118 -15.20 22.18 -23.49
#